data_AF-A0A9X9A5S4-F1
#
_entry.id   AF-A0A9X9A5S4-F1
#
_cell.length_a   1.000
_cell.length_b   1.000
_cell.length_c   1.000
_cell.angle_alpha   90.00
_cell.angle_beta   90.00
_cell.angle_gamma   90.00
#
_symmetry.space_group_name_H-M   'P 1'
#
loop_
_entity.id
_entity.type
_entity.pdbx_description
1 polymer ?
#
loop_
_entity_poly.entity_id
_entity_poly.type
_entity_poly.pdbx_seq_one_letter_code
_entity_poly.pdbx_strand_id
1 'polypeptide(L)' 'MEQVLFEIVDNPILVEEVTNKVARREAGAITTFIGTVRELTKGKRTLHLEYEAY' A
#
# COMPACT_ATOMS: atom_id res chain seq x y z
N MET A 1 13.98 13.69 11.58
CA MET A 1 14.02 12.23 11.48
C MET A 1 14.04 11.86 10.01
N GLU A 2 14.89 10.92 9.63
CA GLU A 2 15.01 10.46 8.24
C GLU A 2 13.72 9.74 7.83
N GLN A 3 13.27 9.96 6.60
CA GLN A 3 12.01 9.41 6.11
C GLN A 3 12.22 7.96 5.65
N VAL A 4 11.50 7.01 6.24
CA VAL A 4 11.52 5.60 5.82
C VAL A 4 10.77 5.45 4.51
N LEU A 5 11.46 5.08 3.43
CA LEU A 5 10.87 4.92 2.09
C LEU A 5 10.30 3.52 1.83
N PHE A 6 10.81 2.51 2.53
CA PHE A 6 10.44 1.11 2.36
C PHE A 6 10.22 0.46 3.71
N GLU A 7 9.07 -0.15 3.91
CA GLU A 7 8.68 -0.76 5.17
C GLU A 7 7.65 -1.87 4.96
N ILE A 8 7.64 -2.83 5.88
CA ILE A 8 6.58 -3.82 6.04
C ILE A 8 5.83 -3.43 7.31
N VAL A 9 4.51 -3.32 7.22
CA VAL A 9 3.65 -2.88 8.33
C VAL A 9 2.55 -3.89 8.58
N ASP A 10 2.11 -3.96 9.84
CA ASP A 10 1.00 -4.80 10.32
C ASP A 10 -0.26 -3.97 10.63
N ASN A 11 -0.20 -2.66 10.39
CA ASN A 11 -1.28 -1.70 10.58
C ASN A 11 -1.83 -1.19 9.24
N PRO A 12 -3.04 -0.60 9.21
CA PRO A 12 -3.63 -0.10 7.98
C PRO A 12 -2.75 0.94 7.27
N ILE A 13 -2.52 0.75 5.97
CA ILE A 13 -1.72 1.67 5.15
C ILE A 13 -2.54 2.91 4.80
N LEU A 14 -2.05 4.09 5.20
CA LEU A 14 -2.57 5.38 4.75
C LEU A 14 -1.88 5.77 3.44
N VAL A 15 -2.62 5.68 2.33
CA VAL A 15 -2.11 5.95 0.97
C VAL A 15 -1.46 7.32 0.86
N GLU A 16 -2.05 8.33 1.50
CA GLU A 16 -1.55 9.71 1.49
C GLU A 16 -0.14 9.82 2.10
N GLU A 17 0.12 9.10 3.19
CA GLU A 17 1.44 9.10 3.83
C GLU A 17 2.52 8.58 2.88
N VAL A 18 2.20 7.55 2.08
CA VAL A 18 3.10 6.98 1.08
C VAL A 18 3.31 7.94 -0.10
N THR A 19 2.24 8.53 -0.64
CA THR A 19 2.36 9.46 -1.77
C THR A 19 3.09 10.74 -1.39
N ASN A 20 2.94 11.20 -0.15
CA ASN A 20 3.63 12.39 0.36
C ASN A 20 5.15 12.18 0.48
N LYS A 21 5.64 10.93 0.60
CA LYS A 21 7.08 10.63 0.57
C LYS A 21 7.73 10.97 -0.77
N VAL A 22 6.96 11.01 -1.85
CA VAL A 22 7.46 11.25 -3.22
C VAL A 22 6.93 12.53 -3.86
N ALA A 23 6.11 13.30 -3.13
CA ALA A 23 5.57 14.57 -3.59
C ALA A 23 6.67 15.64 -3.70
N ARG A 24 6.79 16.26 -4.87
CA ARG A 24 7.78 17.29 -5.16
C ARG A 24 7.24 18.29 -6.19
N ARG A 25 7.67 19.56 -6.09
CA ARG A 25 7.16 20.65 -6.95
C ARG A 25 7.46 20.43 -8.44
N GLU A 26 8.50 19.67 -8.74
CA GLU A 26 8.97 19.36 -10.08
C GLU A 26 8.25 18.14 -10.69
N ALA A 27 7.51 17.36 -9.89
CA ALA A 27 6.74 16.22 -10.38
C ALA A 27 5.37 16.68 -10.86
N GLY A 28 5.10 16.52 -12.16
CA GLY A 28 3.78 16.80 -12.73
C GLY A 28 2.71 15.75 -12.41
N ALA A 29 3.10 14.57 -11.93
CA ALA A 29 2.20 13.50 -11.54
C ALA A 29 2.88 12.52 -10.57
N ILE A 30 2.04 11.83 -9.77
CA ILE A 30 2.41 10.66 -8.97
C ILE A 30 1.51 9.52 -9.41
N THR A 31 2.09 8.35 -9.64
CA THR A 31 1.34 7.13 -9.97
C THR A 31 1.48 6.15 -8.82
N THR A 32 0.34 5.71 -8.29
CA THR A 32 0.28 4.80 -7.14
C THR A 32 -0.42 3.51 -7.53
N PHE A 33 0.17 2.38 -7.15
CA PHE A 33 -0.48 1.08 -7.23
C PHE A 33 -0.95 0.64 -5.84
N ILE A 34 -2.21 0.25 -5.71
CA ILE A 34 -2.81 -0.18 -4.45
C ILE A 34 -3.39 -1.58 -4.67
N GLY A 35 -2.79 -2.58 -4.01
CA GLY A 35 -3.33 -3.94 -3.99
C GLY A 35 -4.34 -4.09 -2.85
N THR A 36 -5.59 -4.42 -3.17
CA THR A 36 -6.64 -4.70 -2.18
C THR A 36 -7.06 -6.17 -2.22
N VAL A 37 -7.52 -6.69 -1.07
CA VAL A 37 -8.10 -8.04 -1.00
C VAL A 37 -9.44 -8.05 -1.75
N ARG A 38 -9.59 -8.98 -2.70
CA ARG A 38 -10.84 -9.15 -3.45
C ARG A 38 -11.79 -10.09 -2.71
N GLU A 39 -13.09 -9.76 -2.74
CA GLU A 39 -14.13 -10.58 -2.12
C GLU A 39 -14.28 -11.96 -2.80
N LEU A 40 -14.11 -12.06 -4.12
CA LEU A 40 -14.29 -13.31 -4.86
C LEU A 40 -12.98 -13.78 -5.49
N THR A 41 -12.58 -15.01 -5.14
CA THR A 41 -11.41 -15.68 -5.74
C THR A 41 -11.79 -17.09 -6.16
N LYS A 42 -11.60 -17.41 -7.45
CA LYS A 42 -11.89 -18.75 -8.02
C LYS A 42 -13.30 -19.26 -7.67
N GLY A 43 -14.30 -18.38 -7.69
CA GLY A 43 -15.70 -18.72 -7.40
C GLY A 43 -16.04 -18.92 -5.92
N LYS A 44 -15.11 -18.65 -5.00
CA LYS A 44 -15.34 -18.70 -3.54
C LYS A 44 -15.16 -17.33 -2.90
N ARG A 45 -15.94 -17.06 -1.84
CA ARG A 45 -15.83 -15.83 -1.06
C ARG A 45 -14.59 -15.86 -0.16
N THR A 46 -13.74 -14.85 -0.29
CA THR A 46 -12.60 -14.57 0.59
C THR A 46 -13.12 -13.89 1.85
N LEU A 47 -12.78 -14.40 3.04
CA LEU A 47 -13.12 -13.73 4.31
C LEU A 47 -12.04 -12.71 4.70
N HIS A 48 -10.78 -13.13 4.69
CA HIS A 48 -9.59 -12.28 4.84
C HIS A 48 -8.38 -12.98 4.24
N LEU A 49 -7.24 -12.29 4.18
CA LEU A 49 -5.92 -12.85 3.92
C LEU A 49 -5.01 -12.55 5.11
N GLU A 50 -4.17 -13.51 5.48
CA GLU A 50 -3.07 -13.33 6.43
C GLU A 50 -1.77 -13.22 5.64
N TYR A 51 -0.88 -12.33 6.06
CA TYR A 51 0.38 -12.02 5.39
C TYR A 51 1.55 -12.26 6.33
N GLU A 52 2.64 -12.82 5.81
CA GLU A 52 3.90 -13.07 6.50
C GLU A 52 5.09 -12.60 5.63
N ALA A 53 6.22 -12.27 6.25
CA ALA A 53 7.47 -11.88 5.58
C ALA A 53 8.71 -12.34 6.37
N TYR A 54 9.83 -12.59 5.68
CA TYR A 54 11.14 -12.94 6.25
C TYR A 54 12.05 -11.73 6.38
#